data_AF-A0A949W8F1-F1
#
_entry.id   AF-A0A949W8F1-F1
#
_cell.length_a   1.000
_cell.length_b   1.000
_cell.length_c   1.000
_cell.angle_alpha   90.00
_cell.angle_beta   90.00
_cell.angle_gamma   90.00
#
_symmetry.space_group_name_H-M   'P 1'
#
loop_
_entity.id
_entity.type
_entity.pdbx_description
1 polymer ?
#
loop_
_entity_poly.entity_id
_entity_poly.type
_entity_poly.pdbx_seq_one_letter_code
_entity_poly.pdbx_strand_id
1 'polypeptide(L)'
;MKPLSYILLGIALGFFQGAIEVAWSIGGPAPDILLLYVLFLGMKRQTNCALVCAFLGGLVQGGIDHVQPLGVESLCKLVVAYLPEWSHYVLISESRATGLILVVAGTLFQQLILYSVVQTFEPGGIWGKTAIMETLGLILWNMALWLLVFERFMPIPEKEITA
;
A
#
# COMPACT_ATOMS: atom_id res chain seq x y z
N MET A 1 7.58 19.58 4.67
CA MET A 1 6.29 19.56 5.40
C MET A 1 6.54 19.26 6.87
N LYS A 2 5.76 19.84 7.81
CA LYS A 2 5.96 19.62 9.26
C LYS A 2 5.45 18.21 9.65
N PRO A 3 6.02 17.52 10.65
CA PRO A 3 5.62 16.15 11.03
C PRO A 3 4.12 16.01 11.32
N LEU A 4 3.49 17.04 11.90
CA LEU A 4 2.05 17.11 12.15
C LEU A 4 1.20 16.91 10.88
N SER A 5 1.66 17.41 9.73
CA SER A 5 0.89 17.31 8.48
C SER A 5 0.81 15.88 7.94
N TYR A 6 1.83 15.05 8.17
CA TYR A 6 1.81 13.64 7.77
C TYR A 6 0.96 12.78 8.70
N ILE A 7 0.86 13.16 9.98
CA ILE A 7 -0.06 12.52 10.93
C ILE A 7 -1.50 12.73 10.47
N LEU A 8 -1.87 13.99 10.22
CA LEU A 8 -3.21 14.32 9.73
C LEU A 8 -3.50 13.67 8.37
N LEU A 9 -2.52 13.64 7.47
CA LEU A 9 -2.66 13.02 6.17
C LEU A 9 -2.84 11.50 6.28
N GLY A 10 -2.05 10.82 7.12
CA GLY A 10 -2.18 9.39 7.36
C GLY A 10 -3.57 9.03 7.88
N ILE A 11 -4.08 9.79 8.86
CA ILE A 11 -5.44 9.62 9.38
C ILE A 11 -6.49 9.83 8.28
N ALA A 12 -6.39 10.94 7.52
CA ALA A 12 -7.34 11.25 6.46
C ALA A 12 -7.35 10.18 5.35
N LEU A 13 -6.17 9.69 4.95
CA LEU A 13 -6.04 8.62 3.96
C LEU A 13 -6.59 7.30 4.49
N GLY A 14 -6.35 6.96 5.77
CA GLY A 14 -6.94 5.78 6.40
C GLY A 14 -8.46 5.82 6.42
N PHE A 15 -9.06 6.98 6.74
CA PHE A 15 -10.50 7.18 6.66
C PHE A 15 -11.03 7.01 5.24
N PHE A 16 -10.36 7.63 4.27
CA PHE A 16 -10.77 7.57 2.87
C PHE A 16 -10.67 6.15 2.31
N GLN A 17 -9.58 5.43 2.63
CA GLN A 17 -9.39 4.03 2.23
C GLN A 17 -10.46 3.12 2.83
N GLY A 18 -10.70 3.20 4.14
CA GLY A 18 -11.74 2.41 4.79
C GLY A 18 -13.14 2.71 4.24
N ALA A 19 -13.43 3.97 3.92
CA ALA A 19 -14.70 4.35 3.29
C ALA A 19 -14.85 3.75 1.89
N ILE A 20 -13.77 3.71 1.09
CA ILE A 20 -13.78 3.07 -0.23
C ILE A 20 -14.02 1.57 -0.09
N GLU A 21 -13.35 0.89 0.83
CA GLU A 21 -13.49 -0.56 1.03
C GLU A 21 -14.92 -0.93 1.45
N VAL A 22 -15.51 -0.17 2.37
CA VAL A 22 -16.91 -0.36 2.77
C VAL A 22 -17.86 -0.14 1.59
N ALA A 23 -17.66 0.95 0.82
CA ALA A 23 -18.52 1.28 -0.32
C ALA A 23 -18.38 0.29 -1.49
N TRP A 24 -17.18 -0.26 -1.69
CA TRP A 24 -16.85 -1.15 -2.80
C TRP A 24 -16.94 -2.65 -2.45
N SER A 25 -17.31 -2.97 -1.21
CA SER A 25 -17.43 -4.35 -0.70
C SER A 25 -18.24 -5.31 -1.61
N ILE A 26 -19.17 -4.78 -2.42
CA ILE A 26 -20.02 -5.56 -3.35
C ILE A 26 -19.41 -5.66 -4.76
N GLY A 27 -18.51 -4.75 -5.13
CA GLY A 27 -17.97 -4.60 -6.49
C GLY A 27 -16.68 -5.39 -6.77
N GLY A 28 -16.17 -6.13 -5.79
CA GLY A 28 -14.89 -6.85 -5.87
C GLY A 28 -13.73 -6.09 -5.21
N PRO A 29 -12.47 -6.41 -5.55
CA PRO A 29 -11.31 -5.84 -4.87
C PRO A 29 -11.21 -4.32 -5.08
N ALA A 30 -11.20 -3.58 -3.98
CA ALA A 30 -11.05 -2.13 -3.99
C ALA A 30 -9.56 -1.74 -4.09
N PRO A 31 -9.21 -0.68 -4.83
CA PRO A 31 -7.84 -0.20 -4.86
C PRO A 31 -7.34 0.27 -3.48
N ASP A 32 -6.05 0.05 -3.19
CA ASP A 32 -5.42 0.52 -1.95
C ASP A 32 -4.61 1.80 -2.18
N ILE A 33 -5.31 2.93 -2.04
CA ILE A 33 -4.72 4.27 -2.24
C ILE A 33 -3.70 4.58 -1.15
N LEU A 34 -3.94 4.11 0.08
CA LEU A 34 -3.04 4.33 1.20
C LEU A 34 -1.71 3.59 0.97
N LEU A 35 -1.74 2.33 0.51
CA LEU A 35 -0.53 1.58 0.12
C LEU A 35 0.24 2.30 -0.99
N LEU A 36 -0.45 2.76 -2.04
CA LEU A 36 0.20 3.47 -3.15
C LEU A 36 0.88 4.77 -2.66
N TYR A 37 0.23 5.50 -1.76
CA TYR A 37 0.80 6.72 -1.19
C TYR A 37 2.01 6.45 -0.30
N VAL A 38 1.97 5.38 0.50
CA VAL A 38 3.10 4.94 1.33
C VAL A 38 4.30 4.56 0.46
N LEU A 39 4.09 3.78 -0.60
CA LEU A 39 5.15 3.42 -1.55
C LEU A 39 5.73 4.67 -2.23
N PHE A 40 4.87 5.61 -2.62
CA PHE A 40 5.29 6.87 -3.20
C PHE A 40 6.20 7.67 -2.27
N LEU A 41 5.82 7.82 -1.00
CA LEU A 41 6.65 8.50 0.00
C LEU A 41 7.99 7.80 0.21
N GLY A 42 7.99 6.46 0.24
CA GLY A 42 9.20 5.66 0.36
C GLY A 42 10.18 5.89 -0.79
N MET A 43 9.70 5.89 -2.04
CA MET A 43 10.56 6.19 -3.20
C MET A 43 11.09 7.63 -3.22
N LYS A 44 10.35 8.58 -2.63
CA LYS A 44 10.83 9.95 -2.43
C LYS A 44 11.83 10.08 -1.27
N ARG A 45 12.30 8.95 -0.72
CA ARG A 45 13.19 8.86 0.45
C ARG A 45 12.63 9.53 1.70
N GLN A 46 11.31 9.59 1.82
CA GLN A 46 10.61 10.11 3.00
C GLN A 46 10.16 8.95 3.90
N THR A 47 11.05 8.00 4.20
CA THR A 47 10.75 6.76 4.93
C THR A 47 10.02 7.01 6.24
N ASN A 48 10.49 7.96 7.06
CA ASN A 48 9.82 8.30 8.32
C ASN A 48 8.37 8.79 8.11
N CYS A 49 8.13 9.53 7.03
CA CYS A 49 6.78 9.99 6.69
C CYS A 49 5.91 8.84 6.17
N ALA A 50 6.50 7.95 5.36
CA ALA A 50 5.85 6.74 4.87
C ALA A 50 5.41 5.84 6.03
N LEU A 51 6.29 5.61 7.01
CA LEU A 51 6.02 4.81 8.20
C LEU A 51 4.90 5.40 9.06
N VAL A 52 4.93 6.72 9.30
CA VAL A 52 3.86 7.40 10.06
C VAL A 52 2.52 7.30 9.34
N CYS A 53 2.50 7.51 8.02
CA CYS A 53 1.27 7.39 7.22
C CYS A 53 0.76 5.94 7.18
N ALA A 54 1.65 4.97 7.01
CA ALA A 54 1.34 3.55 7.02
C ALA A 54 0.74 3.12 8.36
N PHE A 55 1.39 3.49 9.46
CA PHE A 55 0.97 3.10 10.79
C PHE A 55 -0.41 3.67 11.13
N LEU A 56 -0.56 5.00 11.04
CA LEU A 56 -1.80 5.68 11.41
C LEU A 56 -2.93 5.40 10.43
N GLY A 57 -2.62 5.42 9.13
CA GLY A 57 -3.61 5.15 8.10
C GLY A 57 -4.12 3.72 8.19
N GLY A 58 -3.23 2.73 8.36
CA GLY A 58 -3.64 1.33 8.52
C GLY A 58 -4.41 1.08 9.82
N LEU A 59 -4.07 1.78 10.90
CA LEU A 59 -4.81 1.68 12.16
C LEU A 59 -6.24 2.25 12.04
N VAL A 60 -6.39 3.38 11.36
CA VAL A 60 -7.71 3.99 11.09
C VAL A 60 -8.52 3.12 10.13
N GLN A 61 -7.93 2.66 9.03
CA GLN A 61 -8.59 1.82 8.05
C GLN A 61 -9.10 0.51 8.68
N GLY A 62 -8.25 -0.23 9.39
CA GLY A 62 -8.64 -1.46 10.07
C GLY A 62 -9.61 -1.23 11.24
N GLY A 63 -9.74 0.00 11.74
CA GLY A 63 -10.77 0.37 12.70
C GLY A 63 -12.15 0.58 12.08
N ILE A 64 -12.21 0.94 10.79
CA ILE A 64 -13.44 1.15 10.02
C ILE A 64 -13.93 -0.18 9.42
N ASP A 65 -13.00 -0.94 8.84
CA ASP A 65 -13.28 -2.25 8.27
C ASP A 65 -13.26 -3.31 9.38
N HIS A 66 -14.40 -3.53 10.03
CA HIS A 66 -14.55 -4.45 11.17
C HIS A 66 -14.34 -5.95 10.83
N VAL A 67 -13.88 -6.25 9.61
CA VAL A 67 -13.64 -7.61 9.11
C VAL A 67 -12.37 -8.22 9.69
N GLN A 68 -11.39 -7.41 10.10
CA GLN A 68 -10.08 -7.88 10.54
C GLN A 68 -9.70 -7.40 11.95
N PRO A 69 -8.79 -8.09 12.66
CA PRO A 69 -8.27 -7.61 13.92
C PRO A 69 -7.62 -6.23 13.78
N LEU A 70 -7.88 -5.35 14.74
CA LEU A 70 -7.33 -4.00 14.75
C LEU A 70 -5.79 -4.05 14.72
N GLY A 71 -5.19 -3.29 13.80
CA GLY A 71 -3.74 -3.16 13.69
C GLY A 71 -3.08 -4.08 12.66
N VAL A 72 -3.80 -5.05 12.08
CA VAL A 72 -3.26 -5.90 11.00
C VAL A 72 -2.93 -5.07 9.77
N GLU A 73 -3.85 -4.21 9.34
CA GLU A 73 -3.63 -3.25 8.24
C GLU A 73 -2.44 -2.32 8.49
N SER A 74 -2.26 -1.89 9.74
CA SER A 74 -1.11 -1.08 10.16
C SER A 74 0.21 -1.84 9.98
N LEU A 75 0.24 -3.11 10.40
CA LEU A 75 1.39 -4.01 10.25
C LEU A 75 1.74 -4.25 8.78
N CYS A 76 0.73 -4.59 7.97
CA CYS A 76 0.89 -4.80 6.52
C CYS A 76 1.54 -3.57 5.87
N LYS A 77 0.97 -2.39 6.12
CA LYS A 77 1.42 -1.15 5.48
C LYS A 77 2.79 -0.70 5.97
N LEU A 78 3.14 -0.97 7.22
CA LEU A 78 4.48 -0.72 7.74
C LEU A 78 5.54 -1.57 7.03
N VAL A 79 5.28 -2.87 6.83
CA VAL A 79 6.21 -3.75 6.10
C VAL A 79 6.39 -3.25 4.66
N VAL A 80 5.29 -2.87 4.01
CA VAL A 80 5.34 -2.32 2.64
C VAL A 80 6.10 -1.00 2.57
N ALA A 81 6.02 -0.15 3.60
CA ALA A 81 6.75 1.13 3.67
C ALA A 81 8.28 0.97 3.62
N TYR A 82 8.82 -0.19 4.02
CA TYR A 82 10.25 -0.50 3.95
C TYR A 82 10.71 -1.02 2.57
N LEU A 83 9.80 -1.47 1.70
CA LEU A 83 10.16 -2.02 0.38
C LEU A 83 10.89 -1.01 -0.52
N PRO A 84 10.47 0.27 -0.60
CA PRO A 84 11.19 1.26 -1.40
C PRO A 84 12.62 1.49 -0.91
N GLU A 85 12.84 1.47 0.41
CA GLU A 85 14.16 1.64 1.00
C GLU A 85 15.10 0.51 0.58
N TRP A 86 14.64 -0.75 0.67
CA TRP A 86 15.40 -1.90 0.16
C TRP A 86 15.67 -1.80 -1.34
N SER A 87 14.68 -1.35 -2.12
CA SER A 87 14.82 -1.19 -3.56
C SER A 87 15.89 -0.17 -3.95
N HIS A 88 16.13 0.88 -3.15
CA HIS A 88 17.20 1.82 -3.42
C HIS A 88 18.60 1.23 -3.24
N TYR A 89 18.76 0.17 -2.45
CA TYR A 89 20.03 -0.55 -2.31
C TYR A 89 20.28 -1.53 -3.47
N VAL A 90 19.21 -2.06 -4.08
CA VAL A 90 19.29 -3.15 -5.07
C VAL A 90 19.08 -2.67 -6.50
N LEU A 91 18.18 -1.70 -6.70
CA LEU A 91 17.80 -1.16 -8.01
C LEU A 91 18.47 0.20 -8.23
N ILE A 92 19.28 0.26 -9.27
CA ILE A 92 20.18 1.40 -9.58
C ILE A 92 19.43 2.62 -10.15
N SER A 93 18.16 2.46 -10.57
CA SER A 93 17.39 3.55 -11.18
C SER A 93 16.02 3.79 -10.54
N GLU A 94 15.74 5.07 -10.28
CA GLU A 94 14.41 5.60 -9.95
C GLU A 94 13.62 5.73 -11.26
N SER A 95 13.14 4.61 -11.78
CA SER A 95 12.40 4.54 -13.05
C SER A 95 10.91 4.25 -12.83
N ARG A 96 10.10 4.51 -13.86
CA ARG A 96 8.68 4.09 -13.90
C ARG A 96 8.51 2.60 -13.61
N ALA A 97 9.40 1.76 -14.16
CA ALA A 97 9.36 0.33 -13.96
C ALA A 97 9.61 -0.05 -12.48
N THR A 98 10.53 0.64 -11.80
CA THR A 98 10.79 0.45 -10.37
C THR A 98 9.55 0.72 -9.53
N GLY A 99 8.81 1.79 -9.84
CA GLY A 99 7.54 2.10 -9.18
C GLY A 99 6.49 0.99 -9.36
N LEU A 100 6.30 0.50 -10.59
CA LEU A 100 5.37 -0.60 -10.85
C LEU A 100 5.77 -1.90 -10.15
N ILE A 101 7.06 -2.24 -10.15
CA ILE A 101 7.57 -3.42 -9.44
C ILE A 101 7.28 -3.31 -7.95
N LEU A 102 7.49 -2.12 -7.36
CA LEU A 102 7.19 -1.86 -5.95
C LEU A 102 5.69 -1.96 -5.65
N VAL A 103 4.82 -1.51 -6.56
CA VAL A 103 3.36 -1.65 -6.39
C VAL A 103 2.95 -3.13 -6.40
N VAL A 104 3.47 -3.92 -7.34
CA VAL A 104 3.23 -5.36 -7.41
C VAL A 104 3.74 -6.04 -6.14
N ALA A 105 4.99 -5.79 -5.76
CA ALA A 105 5.61 -6.37 -4.58
C ALA A 105 4.86 -5.96 -3.30
N GLY A 106 4.57 -4.69 -3.13
CA GLY A 106 3.85 -4.16 -1.96
C GLY A 106 2.46 -4.77 -1.82
N THR A 107 1.70 -4.85 -2.92
CA THR A 107 0.38 -5.47 -2.92
C THR A 107 0.47 -6.96 -2.56
N LEU A 108 1.44 -7.69 -3.13
CA LEU A 108 1.68 -9.09 -2.81
C LEU A 108 2.05 -9.30 -1.34
N PHE A 109 2.97 -8.50 -0.80
CA PHE A 109 3.39 -8.59 0.59
C PHE A 109 2.24 -8.29 1.54
N GLN A 110 1.43 -7.25 1.27
CA GLN A 110 0.25 -6.95 2.07
C GLN A 110 -0.72 -8.13 2.08
N GLN A 111 -1.09 -8.69 0.92
CA GLN A 111 -2.01 -9.82 0.85
C GLN A 111 -1.44 -11.07 1.53
N LEU A 112 -0.14 -11.33 1.39
CA LEU A 112 0.50 -12.47 2.04
C LEU A 112 0.46 -12.36 3.57
N ILE A 113 0.73 -11.18 4.12
CA ILE A 113 0.62 -10.93 5.57
C ILE A 113 -0.83 -11.08 6.01
N LEU A 114 -1.76 -10.44 5.29
CA LEU A 114 -3.18 -10.44 5.60
C LEU A 114 -3.76 -11.86 5.65
N TYR A 115 -3.53 -12.65 4.61
CA TYR A 115 -3.97 -14.05 4.57
C TYR A 115 -3.31 -14.91 5.65
N SER A 116 -2.03 -14.68 5.96
CA SER A 116 -1.32 -15.41 7.02
C SER A 116 -1.89 -15.10 8.41
N VAL A 117 -2.17 -13.83 8.68
CA VAL A 117 -2.74 -13.39 9.96
C VAL A 117 -4.18 -13.88 10.08
N VAL A 118 -5.01 -13.68 9.06
CA VAL A 118 -6.40 -14.16 9.05
C VAL A 118 -6.47 -15.67 9.25
N GLN A 119 -5.57 -16.47 8.65
CA GLN A 119 -5.53 -17.92 8.90
C GLN A 119 -5.27 -18.30 10.35
N THR A 120 -4.50 -17.49 11.07
CA THR A 120 -4.16 -17.75 12.47
C THR A 120 -5.38 -17.57 13.38
N PHE A 121 -6.29 -16.67 13.00
CA PHE A 121 -7.51 -16.36 13.77
C PHE A 121 -8.76 -17.08 13.25
N GLU A 122 -8.82 -17.39 11.95
CA GLU A 122 -9.92 -18.07 11.26
C GLU A 122 -9.41 -19.18 10.32
N PRO A 123 -9.16 -20.40 10.83
CA PRO A 123 -8.55 -21.49 10.07
C PRO A 123 -9.41 -22.06 8.91
N GLY A 124 -10.56 -21.45 8.59
CA GLY A 124 -11.45 -21.82 7.49
C GLY A 124 -11.62 -20.75 6.40
N GLY A 125 -10.76 -19.73 6.38
CA GLY A 125 -10.88 -18.56 5.50
C GLY A 125 -10.80 -18.84 3.99
N ILE A 126 -10.83 -17.76 3.19
CA ILE A 126 -10.84 -17.81 1.73
C ILE A 126 -9.46 -18.27 1.22
N TRP A 127 -9.37 -19.48 0.63
CA TRP A 127 -8.11 -20.05 0.12
C TRP A 127 -8.18 -20.47 -1.34
N GLY A 128 -7.00 -20.56 -1.97
CA GLY A 128 -6.84 -21.11 -3.31
C GLY A 128 -7.20 -20.12 -4.41
N LYS A 129 -8.02 -20.56 -5.38
CA LYS A 129 -8.26 -19.82 -6.62
C LYS A 129 -8.89 -18.44 -6.39
N THR A 130 -9.75 -18.29 -5.38
CA THR A 130 -10.44 -17.02 -5.06
C THR A 130 -9.46 -15.97 -4.53
N ALA A 131 -8.63 -16.32 -3.54
CA ALA A 131 -7.60 -15.43 -2.99
C ALA A 131 -6.59 -14.97 -4.07
N ILE A 132 -6.21 -15.88 -4.98
CA ILE A 132 -5.33 -15.54 -6.12
C ILE A 132 -6.02 -14.54 -7.06
N MET A 133 -7.29 -14.76 -7.40
CA MET A 133 -8.03 -13.86 -8.30
C MET A 133 -8.24 -12.48 -7.68
N GLU A 134 -8.54 -12.40 -6.38
CA GLU A 134 -8.64 -11.14 -5.64
C GLU A 134 -7.30 -10.41 -5.60
N THR A 135 -6.22 -11.11 -5.30
CA THR A 135 -4.87 -10.54 -5.27
C THR A 135 -4.46 -10.00 -6.65
N LEU A 136 -4.73 -10.75 -7.73
CA LEU A 136 -4.46 -10.30 -9.09
C LEU A 136 -5.32 -9.08 -9.46
N GLY A 137 -6.59 -9.07 -9.08
CA GLY A 137 -7.48 -7.92 -9.28
C GLY A 137 -6.95 -6.67 -8.57
N LEU A 138 -6.51 -6.80 -7.31
CA LEU A 138 -5.89 -5.72 -6.55
C LEU A 138 -4.61 -5.22 -7.20
N ILE A 139 -3.72 -6.12 -7.65
CA ILE A 139 -2.48 -5.74 -8.34
C ILE A 139 -2.80 -4.92 -9.59
N LEU A 140 -3.74 -5.38 -10.41
CA LEU A 140 -4.13 -4.68 -11.65
C LEU A 140 -4.73 -3.30 -11.34
N TRP A 141 -5.59 -3.19 -10.34
CA TRP A 141 -6.15 -1.91 -9.90
C TRP A 141 -5.08 -0.95 -9.38
N ASN A 142 -4.20 -1.43 -8.52
CA ASN A 142 -3.12 -0.64 -7.94
C ASN A 142 -2.12 -0.18 -9.00
N MET A 143 -1.78 -1.04 -9.97
CA MET A 143 -0.97 -0.67 -11.12
C MET A 143 -1.67 0.38 -11.99
N ALA A 144 -2.96 0.22 -12.28
CA ALA A 144 -3.72 1.18 -13.08
C ALA A 144 -3.75 2.56 -12.41
N LEU A 145 -4.04 2.62 -11.11
CA LEU A 145 -4.02 3.87 -10.34
C LEU A 145 -2.63 4.49 -10.24
N TRP A 146 -1.59 3.66 -10.08
CA TRP A 146 -0.22 4.14 -10.11
C TRP A 146 0.09 4.89 -11.39
N LEU A 147 -0.24 4.29 -12.54
CA LEU A 147 -0.01 4.88 -13.86
C LEU A 147 -0.87 6.13 -14.11
N LEU A 148 -2.14 6.12 -13.68
CA LEU A 148 -3.08 7.20 -13.97
C LEU A 148 -2.93 8.41 -13.04
N VAL A 149 -2.61 8.17 -11.77
CA VAL A 149 -2.60 9.19 -10.72
C VAL A 149 -1.18 9.51 -10.29
N PHE A 150 -0.45 8.53 -9.75
CA PHE A 150 0.84 8.78 -9.11
C PHE A 150 1.91 9.17 -10.11
N GLU A 151 2.01 8.48 -11.24
CA GLU A 151 2.99 8.82 -12.25
C GLU A 151 2.68 10.16 -12.94
N ARG A 152 1.41 10.42 -13.22
CA ARG A 152 0.99 11.61 -13.95
C ARG A 152 1.04 12.90 -13.13
N PHE A 153 0.64 12.83 -11.86
CA PHE A 153 0.54 14.01 -10.99
C PHE A 153 1.67 14.12 -9.98
N MET A 154 2.42 13.03 -9.74
CA MET A 154 3.51 12.99 -8.78
C MET A 154 4.74 12.25 -9.35
N PRO A 155 5.34 12.74 -10.46
CA PRO A 155 6.46 12.08 -11.09
C PRO A 155 7.65 11.94 -10.12
N ILE A 156 8.29 10.77 -10.15
CA ILE A 156 9.57 10.56 -9.50
C ILE A 156 10.60 11.36 -10.31
N PRO A 157 11.49 12.17 -9.69
CA PRO A 157 12.49 12.89 -10.45
C PRO A 157 13.45 11.83 -10.99
N GLU A 158 13.52 11.64 -12.30
CA GLU A 158 14.52 10.77 -12.88
C GLU A 158 15.90 11.35 -12.51
N LYS A 159 16.70 10.60 -11.75
CA LYS A 159 18.12 10.90 -11.68
C LYS A 159 18.71 10.54 -13.04
N GLU A 160 19.10 11.56 -13.80
CA GLU A 160 20.02 11.36 -14.93
C GLU A 160 21.25 10.61 -14.42
N ILE A 161 21.46 9.42 -14.96
CA ILE A 161 22.72 8.71 -14.79
C ILE A 161 23.73 9.53 -15.59
N THR A 162 24.46 10.42 -14.93
CA THR A 162 25.69 10.98 -15.51
C THR A 162 26.66 9.82 -15.69
N ALA A 163 26.82 9.41 -16.94
CA ALA A 163 27.75 8.38 -17.40
C ALA A 163 29.21 8.72 -17.08
#